data_AF-A0AAW3HUV5-F1
#
_entry.id   AF-A0AAW3HUV5-F1
#
_cell.length_a   1.000
_cell.length_b   1.000
_cell.length_c   1.000
_cell.angle_alpha   90.00
_cell.angle_beta   90.00
_cell.angle_gamma   90.00
#
_symmetry.space_group_name_H-M   'P 1'
#
loop_
_entity.id
_entity.type
_entity.pdbx_description
1 polymer ?
#
loop_
_entity_poly.entity_id
_entity_poly.type
_entity_poly.pdbx_seq_one_letter_code
_entity_poly.pdbx_strand_id
1 'polypeptide(L)'
;MLIYYFMLNLAKAFVLHTRLKATYEKAQHGIEENIHPNGIEFVNSFLKVYRSKPSSVNVFDDFQGALFGKKAPSSGKVFDLQHLLPQLLQGHRVWCEATDADERFVEITRIQYMHDENSKSIWLTLEIYADDLSRFGITRKRMLQEAGLSNTFKEVRGTLVDGRNLLTFEQITPLRYTGRASDKIHELVGALKRHIWSTVIKIHPYRKNYLYLCPADQQQSLMEQILSVYACFYYLGSVTRYRPHLFESIIEGKFGGHINEIITNLPQQFLYLLASEFASREIAHAPLV
;
A
#
# COMPACT_ATOMS: atom_id res chain seq x y z
N MET A 1 5.32 5.07 20.45
CA MET A 1 4.59 3.97 21.16
C MET A 1 3.06 3.97 20.96
N LEU A 2 2.31 5.05 21.28
CA LEU A 2 0.84 5.03 21.28
C LEU A 2 0.19 4.77 19.90
N ILE A 3 0.79 5.30 18.83
CA ILE A 3 0.27 5.17 17.47
C ILE A 3 0.22 3.71 17.02
N TYR A 4 1.26 2.92 17.31
CA TYR A 4 1.29 1.51 16.93
C TYR A 4 0.17 0.71 17.63
N TYR A 5 -0.04 0.94 18.92
CA TYR A 5 -1.11 0.24 19.65
C TYR A 5 -2.51 0.64 19.18
N PHE A 6 -2.70 1.89 18.76
CA PHE A 6 -3.89 2.33 18.04
C PHE A 6 -4.11 1.51 16.76
N MET A 7 -3.10 1.41 15.89
CA MET A 7 -3.18 0.64 14.64
C MET A 7 -3.42 -0.85 14.89
N LEU A 8 -2.74 -1.44 15.89
CA LEU A 8 -2.94 -2.83 16.31
C LEU A 8 -4.38 -3.10 16.73
N ASN A 9 -4.97 -2.22 17.55
CA ASN A 9 -6.33 -2.42 18.02
C ASN A 9 -7.35 -2.26 16.88
N LEU A 10 -7.13 -1.32 15.96
CA LEU A 10 -7.94 -1.21 14.75
C LEU A 10 -7.82 -2.44 13.85
N ALA A 11 -6.61 -2.97 13.65
CA ALA A 11 -6.39 -4.19 12.88
C ALA A 11 -7.14 -5.38 13.50
N LYS A 12 -7.06 -5.56 14.83
CA LYS A 12 -7.84 -6.58 15.55
C LYS A 12 -9.35 -6.39 15.34
N ALA A 13 -9.86 -5.18 15.52
CA ALA A 13 -11.27 -4.87 15.31
C ALA A 13 -11.72 -5.18 13.87
N PHE A 14 -10.87 -4.89 12.88
CA PHE A 14 -11.16 -5.18 11.48
C PHE A 14 -11.24 -6.68 11.21
N VAL A 15 -10.29 -7.47 11.73
CA VAL A 15 -10.32 -8.92 11.55
C VAL A 15 -11.54 -9.56 12.26
N LEU A 16 -11.93 -9.04 13.42
CA LEU A 16 -13.16 -9.46 14.09
C LEU A 16 -14.40 -9.11 13.26
N HIS A 17 -14.42 -7.91 12.66
CA HIS A 17 -15.51 -7.46 11.79
C HIS A 17 -15.68 -8.34 10.54
N THR A 18 -14.58 -8.78 9.92
CA THR A 18 -14.61 -9.72 8.78
C THR A 18 -14.96 -11.16 9.19
N ARG A 19 -15.12 -11.42 10.49
CA ARG A 19 -15.40 -12.74 11.08
C ARG A 19 -14.35 -13.81 10.79
N LEU A 20 -13.15 -13.40 10.36
CA LEU A 20 -12.01 -14.32 10.20
C LEU A 20 -11.54 -14.86 11.56
N LYS A 21 -11.81 -14.12 12.65
CA LYS A 21 -11.62 -14.54 14.04
C LYS A 21 -12.79 -14.10 14.91
N ALA A 22 -13.03 -14.83 16.00
CA ALA A 22 -14.07 -14.51 16.99
C ALA A 22 -13.53 -13.74 18.22
N THR A 23 -12.26 -13.95 18.60
CA THR A 23 -11.62 -13.29 19.75
C THR A 23 -10.10 -13.22 19.57
N TYR A 24 -9.44 -12.34 20.34
CA TYR A 24 -7.98 -12.12 20.36
C TYR A 24 -7.38 -12.14 21.79
N GLU A 25 -7.93 -12.95 22.69
CA GLU A 25 -7.48 -13.03 24.10
C GLU A 25 -6.00 -13.39 24.29
N LYS A 26 -5.43 -14.23 23.41
CA LYS A 26 -4.01 -14.69 23.48
C LYS A 26 -3.27 -14.42 22.17
N ALA A 27 -3.41 -13.21 21.65
CA ALA A 27 -2.84 -12.81 20.37
C ALA A 27 -1.47 -12.15 20.54
N GLN A 28 -0.53 -12.51 19.68
CA GLN A 28 0.75 -11.81 19.52
C GLN A 28 0.69 -10.81 18.37
N HIS A 29 1.52 -9.77 18.44
CA HIS A 29 1.64 -8.76 17.38
C HIS A 29 1.96 -9.39 16.02
N GLY A 30 2.87 -10.38 16.03
CA GLY A 30 3.09 -11.24 14.88
C GLY A 30 4.09 -10.74 13.83
N ILE A 31 4.77 -9.66 14.15
CA ILE A 31 5.98 -9.20 13.48
C ILE A 31 7.10 -9.36 14.53
N GLU A 32 8.28 -9.78 14.08
CA GLU A 32 9.53 -9.72 14.81
C GLU A 32 10.45 -8.71 14.11
N GLU A 33 11.17 -7.92 14.87
CA GLU A 33 12.22 -7.04 14.39
C GLU A 33 13.60 -7.59 14.75
N ASN A 34 14.56 -7.43 13.85
CA ASN A 34 15.95 -7.72 14.13
C ASN A 34 16.86 -6.89 13.22
N ILE A 35 18.17 -7.05 13.37
CA ILE A 35 19.20 -6.43 12.55
C ILE A 35 20.01 -7.55 11.92
N HIS A 36 20.39 -7.40 10.65
CA HIS A 36 21.34 -8.33 10.03
C HIS A 36 22.67 -8.34 10.80
N PRO A 37 23.42 -9.46 10.80
CA PRO A 37 24.71 -9.55 11.49
C PRO A 37 25.67 -8.41 11.09
N ASN A 38 26.31 -7.78 12.07
CA ASN A 38 27.18 -6.60 11.91
C ASN A 38 26.50 -5.38 11.28
N GLY A 39 25.17 -5.35 11.24
CA GLY A 39 24.40 -4.26 10.68
C GLY A 39 24.27 -3.06 11.61
N ILE A 40 24.00 -1.91 11.01
CA ILE A 40 23.66 -0.66 11.70
C ILE A 40 22.15 -0.65 11.91
N GLU A 41 21.70 -0.26 13.12
CA GLU A 41 20.29 -0.06 13.43
C GLU A 41 19.64 0.83 12.37
N PHE A 42 18.35 0.59 12.08
CA PHE A 42 17.54 1.29 11.09
C PHE A 42 17.92 0.97 9.64
N VAL A 43 19.22 1.05 9.30
CA VAL A 43 19.72 0.80 7.95
C VAL A 43 19.63 -0.68 7.58
N ASN A 44 20.10 -1.55 8.48
CA ASN A 44 20.14 -2.99 8.27
C ASN A 44 19.11 -3.74 9.11
N SER A 45 18.13 -3.01 9.65
CA SER A 45 17.00 -3.60 10.35
C SER A 45 16.04 -4.27 9.37
N PHE A 46 15.43 -5.37 9.81
CA PHE A 46 14.43 -6.08 9.05
C PHE A 46 13.27 -6.49 9.95
N LEU A 47 12.13 -6.74 9.31
CA LEU A 47 10.93 -7.28 9.92
C LEU A 47 10.69 -8.69 9.39
N LYS A 48 10.40 -9.62 10.30
CA LYS A 48 10.05 -11.00 9.97
C LYS A 48 8.61 -11.27 10.38
N VAL A 49 7.82 -11.73 9.42
CA VAL A 49 6.40 -12.03 9.62
C VAL A 49 6.16 -13.53 9.49
N TYR A 50 5.23 -14.08 10.26
CA TYR A 50 4.94 -15.51 10.31
C TYR A 50 3.46 -15.79 10.13
N ARG A 51 3.14 -16.98 9.64
CA ARG A 51 1.76 -17.47 9.60
C ARG A 51 1.14 -17.58 11.00
N SER A 52 -0.11 -17.15 11.15
CA SER A 52 -0.94 -17.35 12.34
C SER A 52 -1.19 -18.84 12.58
N LYS A 53 -1.02 -19.30 13.82
CA LYS A 53 -1.26 -20.70 14.23
C LYS A 53 -2.38 -20.76 15.25
N PRO A 54 -3.14 -21.88 15.36
CA PRO A 54 -4.19 -22.02 16.37
C PRO A 54 -3.71 -21.76 17.80
N SER A 55 -2.49 -22.20 18.13
CA SER A 55 -1.87 -22.01 19.45
C SER A 55 -1.16 -20.66 19.63
N SER A 56 -0.93 -19.91 18.54
CA SER A 56 -0.16 -18.66 18.55
C SER A 56 -0.70 -17.72 17.48
N VAL A 57 -1.79 -17.02 17.83
CA VAL A 57 -2.53 -16.17 16.91
C VAL A 57 -1.71 -14.94 16.56
N ASN A 58 -1.46 -14.74 15.27
CA ASN A 58 -0.66 -13.65 14.73
C ASN A 58 -1.56 -12.57 14.12
N VAL A 59 -1.60 -11.39 14.74
CA VAL A 59 -2.49 -10.30 14.30
C VAL A 59 -2.12 -9.80 12.90
N PHE A 60 -0.83 -9.66 12.58
CA PHE A 60 -0.40 -9.20 11.26
C PHE A 60 -0.84 -10.15 10.13
N ASP A 61 -0.64 -11.46 10.28
CA ASP A 61 -1.04 -12.46 9.28
C ASP A 61 -2.56 -12.59 9.15
N ASP A 62 -3.30 -12.44 10.25
CA ASP A 62 -4.76 -12.41 10.19
C ASP A 62 -5.26 -11.10 9.55
N PHE A 63 -4.60 -9.97 9.80
CA PHE A 63 -4.92 -8.69 9.18
C PHE A 63 -4.66 -8.70 7.67
N GLN A 64 -3.52 -9.21 7.23
CA GLN A 64 -3.21 -9.45 5.82
C GLN A 64 -4.24 -10.39 5.18
N GLY A 65 -4.62 -11.45 5.89
CA GLY A 65 -5.66 -12.38 5.45
C GLY A 65 -7.01 -11.72 5.25
N ALA A 66 -7.43 -10.86 6.18
CA ALA A 66 -8.70 -10.14 6.12
C ALA A 66 -8.74 -9.09 4.99
N LEU A 67 -7.63 -8.41 4.72
CA LEU A 67 -7.58 -7.35 3.70
C LEU A 67 -7.44 -7.87 2.26
N PHE A 68 -6.65 -8.94 2.07
CA PHE A 68 -6.18 -9.38 0.75
C PHE A 68 -6.30 -10.89 0.50
N GLY A 69 -6.87 -11.66 1.44
CA GLY A 69 -6.98 -13.12 1.31
C GLY A 69 -5.63 -13.85 1.30
N LYS A 70 -4.56 -13.19 1.77
CA LYS A 70 -3.19 -13.68 1.69
C LYS A 70 -2.67 -14.10 3.06
N LYS A 71 -1.89 -15.17 3.10
CA LYS A 71 -1.25 -15.68 4.32
C LYS A 71 0.27 -15.64 4.19
N ALA A 72 0.95 -15.26 5.26
CA ALA A 72 2.39 -15.38 5.39
C ALA A 72 2.82 -16.86 5.29
N PRO A 73 4.05 -17.14 4.86
CA PRO A 73 4.60 -18.48 4.86
C PRO A 73 4.89 -18.96 6.29
N SER A 74 4.78 -20.28 6.52
CA SER A 74 5.06 -20.88 7.83
C SER A 74 6.54 -20.75 8.24
N SER A 75 7.46 -20.71 7.27
CA SER A 75 8.90 -20.48 7.48
C SER A 75 9.23 -19.06 7.92
N GLY A 76 8.26 -18.15 7.85
CA GLY A 76 8.44 -16.72 7.98
C GLY A 76 8.95 -16.07 6.69
N LYS A 77 8.70 -14.76 6.56
CA LYS A 77 9.18 -13.93 5.45
C LYS A 77 9.86 -12.69 6.01
N VAL A 78 11.04 -12.39 5.50
CA VAL A 78 11.84 -11.21 5.87
C VAL A 78 11.52 -10.05 4.93
N PHE A 79 11.41 -8.86 5.51
CA PHE A 79 11.26 -7.60 4.82
C PHE A 79 12.28 -6.61 5.38
N ASP A 80 13.27 -6.24 4.58
CA ASP A 80 14.25 -5.23 4.98
C ASP A 80 13.58 -3.86 5.09
N LEU A 81 13.88 -3.14 6.17
CA LEU A 81 13.25 -1.84 6.43
C LEU A 81 13.55 -0.86 5.29
N GLN A 82 14.77 -0.86 4.76
CA GLN A 82 15.18 -0.06 3.61
C GLN A 82 14.36 -0.31 2.33
N HIS A 83 13.75 -1.50 2.19
CA HIS A 83 12.85 -1.81 1.07
C HIS A 83 11.39 -1.51 1.39
N LEU A 84 11.02 -1.38 2.67
CA LEU A 84 9.67 -1.01 3.11
C LEU A 84 9.44 0.50 3.12
N LEU A 85 10.42 1.28 3.57
CA LEU A 85 10.37 2.74 3.62
C LEU A 85 9.96 3.40 2.29
N PRO A 86 10.52 3.03 1.12
CA PRO A 86 10.08 3.61 -0.17
C PRO A 86 8.63 3.27 -0.56
N GLN A 87 7.98 2.32 0.11
CA GLN A 87 6.60 1.94 -0.20
C GLN A 87 5.59 2.83 0.55
N LEU A 88 6.06 3.77 1.37
CA LEU A 88 5.24 4.69 2.14
C LEU A 88 4.96 5.93 1.30
N LEU A 89 3.71 6.04 0.83
CA LEU A 89 3.30 7.13 -0.07
C LEU A 89 3.50 8.53 0.56
N GLN A 90 3.15 8.69 1.84
CA GLN A 90 3.42 9.95 2.55
C GLN A 90 4.89 9.96 2.98
N GLY A 91 5.60 11.03 2.64
CA GLY A 91 7.03 11.15 2.88
C GLY A 91 7.94 10.57 1.80
N HIS A 92 7.40 9.89 0.78
CA HIS A 92 8.21 9.25 -0.28
C HIS A 92 9.25 10.20 -0.91
N ARG A 93 8.87 11.44 -1.23
CA ARG A 93 9.81 12.40 -1.84
C ARG A 93 10.91 12.86 -0.87
N VAL A 94 10.60 12.93 0.42
CA VAL A 94 11.60 13.22 1.46
C VAL A 94 12.55 12.02 1.62
N TRP A 95 12.03 10.80 1.44
CA TRP A 95 12.87 9.59 1.36
C TRP A 95 13.77 9.61 0.13
N CYS A 96 13.25 9.97 -1.05
CA CYS A 96 14.04 10.15 -2.27
C CYS A 96 15.19 11.13 -2.04
N GLU A 97 14.93 12.29 -1.45
CA GLU A 97 15.96 13.28 -1.12
C GLU A 97 17.01 12.73 -0.14
N ALA A 98 16.58 12.01 0.91
CA ALA A 98 17.48 11.42 1.90
C ALA A 98 18.34 10.26 1.36
N THR A 99 17.98 9.69 0.20
CA THR A 99 18.63 8.50 -0.38
C THR A 99 19.18 8.71 -1.78
N ASP A 100 19.01 9.90 -2.35
CA ASP A 100 19.30 10.21 -3.75
C ASP A 100 18.64 9.20 -4.72
N ALA A 101 17.41 8.80 -4.39
CA ALA A 101 16.66 7.80 -5.14
C ALA A 101 15.58 8.44 -6.03
N ASP A 102 15.28 7.78 -7.16
CA ASP A 102 14.22 8.22 -8.08
C ASP A 102 12.81 8.16 -7.46
N GLU A 103 11.91 8.97 -8.02
CA GLU A 103 10.47 8.88 -7.77
C GLU A 103 9.93 7.48 -8.14
N ARG A 104 9.11 6.91 -7.26
CA ARG A 104 8.54 5.56 -7.43
C ARG A 104 7.02 5.56 -7.43
N PHE A 105 6.38 6.70 -7.23
CA PHE A 105 4.93 6.82 -7.32
C PHE A 105 4.52 7.56 -8.58
N VAL A 106 3.67 6.92 -9.38
CA VAL A 106 3.03 7.52 -10.56
C VAL A 106 1.56 7.73 -10.24
N GLU A 107 1.09 8.98 -10.34
CA GLU A 107 -0.32 9.31 -10.11
C GLU A 107 -1.20 8.70 -11.20
N ILE A 108 -2.25 7.99 -10.79
CA ILE A 108 -3.33 7.57 -11.68
C ILE A 108 -4.31 8.73 -11.74
N THR A 109 -4.40 9.34 -12.92
CA THR A 109 -5.33 10.45 -13.18
C THR A 109 -6.77 9.99 -13.07
N ARG A 110 -7.08 8.80 -13.61
CA ARG A 110 -8.43 8.24 -13.55
C ARG A 110 -8.40 6.72 -13.65
N ILE A 111 -9.33 6.08 -12.93
CA ILE A 111 -9.70 4.68 -13.11
C ILE A 111 -11.11 4.70 -13.69
N GLN A 112 -11.31 4.15 -14.89
CA GLN A 112 -12.65 4.05 -15.48
C GLN A 112 -13.13 2.61 -15.49
N TYR A 113 -14.44 2.46 -15.31
CA TYR A 113 -15.14 1.19 -15.45
C TYR A 113 -15.75 1.14 -16.84
N MET A 114 -15.26 0.22 -17.64
CA MET A 114 -15.76 -0.03 -18.97
C MET A 114 -16.78 -1.16 -18.95
N HIS A 115 -17.76 -1.08 -19.84
CA HIS A 115 -18.87 -2.02 -19.90
C HIS A 115 -19.30 -2.23 -21.35
N ASP A 116 -19.43 -3.49 -21.74
CA ASP A 116 -20.08 -3.90 -22.99
C ASP A 116 -21.22 -4.88 -22.67
N GLU A 117 -22.44 -4.43 -22.91
CA GLU A 117 -23.67 -5.18 -22.65
C GLU A 117 -23.85 -6.36 -23.62
N ASN A 118 -23.38 -6.23 -24.85
CA ASN A 118 -23.54 -7.28 -25.87
C ASN A 118 -22.68 -8.49 -25.55
N SER A 119 -21.42 -8.26 -25.19
CA SER A 119 -20.53 -9.32 -24.74
C SER A 119 -20.70 -9.67 -23.25
N LYS A 120 -21.54 -8.94 -22.52
CA LYS A 120 -21.71 -9.07 -21.07
C LYS A 120 -20.37 -9.06 -20.35
N SER A 121 -19.57 -8.02 -20.63
CA SER A 121 -18.24 -7.86 -20.05
C SER A 121 -18.02 -6.49 -19.42
N ILE A 122 -17.20 -6.46 -18.37
CA ILE A 122 -16.73 -5.24 -17.72
C ILE A 122 -15.22 -5.33 -17.50
N TRP A 123 -14.54 -4.19 -17.55
CA TRP A 123 -13.09 -4.12 -17.35
C TRP A 123 -12.68 -2.74 -16.86
N LEU A 124 -11.41 -2.61 -16.46
CA LEU A 124 -10.85 -1.34 -16.00
C LEU A 124 -9.94 -0.71 -17.05
N THR A 125 -9.93 0.62 -17.09
CA THR A 125 -8.87 1.41 -17.72
C THR A 125 -8.21 2.31 -16.69
N LEU A 126 -6.89 2.48 -16.84
CA LEU A 126 -6.07 3.39 -16.06
C LEU A 126 -5.59 4.52 -16.97
N GLU A 127 -5.80 5.74 -16.56
CA GLU A 127 -5.35 6.93 -17.29
C GLU A 127 -4.26 7.66 -16.51
N ILE A 128 -3.17 7.98 -17.19
CA ILE A 128 -1.95 8.59 -16.62
C ILE A 128 -1.43 9.63 -17.61
N TYR A 129 -1.11 10.84 -17.15
CA TYR A 129 -0.48 11.84 -18.01
C TYR A 129 0.94 11.41 -18.41
N ALA A 130 1.25 11.52 -19.70
CA ALA A 130 2.58 11.18 -20.22
C ALA A 130 3.70 12.03 -19.58
N ASP A 131 3.40 13.27 -19.21
CA ASP A 131 4.33 14.20 -18.57
C ASP A 131 4.76 13.73 -17.18
N ASP A 132 3.88 13.04 -16.45
CA ASP A 132 4.20 12.49 -15.13
C ASP A 132 5.23 11.35 -15.25
N LEU A 133 5.23 10.62 -16.37
CA LEU A 133 6.23 9.61 -16.66
C LEU A 133 7.54 10.23 -17.17
N SER A 134 7.45 11.15 -18.14
CA SER A 134 8.64 11.73 -18.78
C SER A 134 9.47 12.59 -17.83
N ARG A 135 8.81 13.29 -16.88
CA ARG A 135 9.48 14.07 -15.82
C ARG A 135 10.49 13.25 -15.01
N PHE A 136 10.21 11.97 -14.79
CA PHE A 136 11.05 11.07 -14.00
C PHE A 136 11.77 10.02 -14.87
N GLY A 137 11.78 10.19 -16.19
CA GLY A 137 12.43 9.24 -17.10
C GLY A 137 11.81 7.83 -17.07
N ILE A 138 10.54 7.70 -16.66
CA ILE A 138 9.86 6.41 -16.54
C ILE A 138 9.28 6.03 -17.91
N THR A 139 9.68 4.89 -18.45
CA THR A 139 9.06 4.37 -19.68
C THR A 139 7.73 3.67 -19.35
N ARG A 140 6.81 3.63 -20.31
CA ARG A 140 5.52 2.92 -20.16
C ARG A 140 5.71 1.43 -19.84
N LYS A 141 6.70 0.80 -20.50
CA LYS A 141 7.11 -0.58 -20.23
C LYS A 141 7.62 -0.77 -18.80
N ARG A 142 8.52 0.12 -18.34
CA ARG A 142 9.03 0.09 -16.96
C ARG A 142 7.90 0.24 -15.95
N MET A 143 6.99 1.20 -16.17
CA MET A 143 5.84 1.40 -15.30
C MET A 143 4.96 0.14 -15.18
N LEU A 144 4.58 -0.48 -16.30
CA LEU A 144 3.81 -1.73 -16.27
C LEU A 144 4.56 -2.90 -15.62
N GLN A 145 5.89 -2.96 -15.74
CA GLN A 145 6.70 -4.01 -15.12
C GLN A 145 6.82 -3.82 -13.61
N GLU A 146 7.26 -2.64 -13.17
CA GLU A 146 7.53 -2.34 -11.77
C GLU A 146 6.23 -2.19 -10.94
N ALA A 147 5.11 -1.79 -11.55
CA ALA A 147 3.79 -1.81 -10.91
C ALA A 147 3.16 -3.23 -10.84
N GLY A 148 3.77 -4.23 -11.50
CA GLY A 148 3.25 -5.59 -11.59
C GLY A 148 1.99 -5.71 -12.46
N LEU A 149 1.83 -4.84 -13.45
CA LEU A 149 0.65 -4.77 -14.33
C LEU A 149 0.88 -5.33 -15.75
N SER A 150 2.10 -5.74 -16.10
CA SER A 150 2.45 -6.17 -17.47
C SER A 150 1.60 -7.32 -18.03
N ASN A 151 1.09 -8.20 -17.17
CA ASN A 151 0.27 -9.35 -17.57
C ASN A 151 -1.24 -9.08 -17.43
N THR A 152 -1.63 -7.92 -16.92
CA THR A 152 -3.02 -7.58 -16.62
C THR A 152 -3.50 -6.36 -17.37
N PHE A 153 -2.61 -5.44 -17.76
CA PHE A 153 -2.92 -4.25 -18.53
C PHE A 153 -2.00 -4.12 -19.75
N LYS A 154 -2.56 -3.58 -20.83
CA LYS A 154 -1.84 -3.22 -22.05
C LYS A 154 -2.10 -1.76 -22.38
N GLU A 155 -1.13 -1.10 -22.99
CA GLU A 155 -1.35 0.23 -23.54
C GLU A 155 -2.33 0.17 -24.72
N VAL A 156 -3.27 1.12 -24.76
CA VAL A 156 -4.19 1.33 -25.87
C VAL A 156 -4.11 2.78 -26.33
N ARG A 157 -4.89 3.14 -27.36
CA ARG A 157 -4.91 4.51 -27.87
C ARG A 157 -5.33 5.49 -26.77
N GLY A 158 -4.39 6.35 -26.38
CA GLY A 158 -4.64 7.47 -25.46
C GLY A 158 -5.38 8.64 -26.11
N THR A 159 -5.60 9.70 -25.34
CA THR A 159 -6.30 10.92 -25.77
C THR A 159 -5.49 12.17 -25.43
N LEU A 160 -5.82 13.29 -26.06
CA LEU A 160 -5.29 14.61 -25.68
C LEU A 160 -6.35 15.32 -24.83
N VAL A 161 -5.96 15.74 -23.63
CA VAL A 161 -6.81 16.51 -22.71
C VAL A 161 -6.06 17.79 -22.38
N ASP A 162 -6.64 18.94 -22.73
CA ASP A 162 -6.05 20.27 -22.52
C ASP A 162 -4.59 20.38 -23.04
N GLY A 163 -4.34 19.79 -24.22
CA GLY A 163 -3.02 19.78 -24.86
C GLY A 163 -2.01 18.79 -24.25
N ARG A 164 -2.39 18.05 -23.19
CA ARG A 164 -1.55 17.05 -22.54
C ARG A 164 -1.92 15.65 -23.00
N ASN A 165 -0.91 14.82 -23.22
CA ASN A 165 -1.12 13.44 -23.64
C ASN A 165 -1.53 12.56 -22.45
N LEU A 166 -2.76 12.07 -22.48
CA LEU A 166 -3.32 11.16 -21.50
C LEU A 166 -3.18 9.73 -22.03
N LEU A 167 -2.25 8.98 -21.44
CA LEU A 167 -2.02 7.58 -21.76
C LEU A 167 -3.12 6.73 -21.15
N THR A 168 -3.60 5.74 -21.90
CA THR A 168 -4.65 4.81 -21.44
C THR A 168 -4.11 3.39 -21.45
N PHE A 169 -4.29 2.71 -20.33
CA PHE A 169 -3.95 1.30 -20.16
C PHE A 169 -5.22 0.52 -19.87
N GLU A 170 -5.50 -0.50 -20.67
CA GLU A 170 -6.72 -1.30 -20.59
C GLU A 170 -6.42 -2.68 -20.05
N GLN A 171 -7.29 -3.18 -19.17
CA GLN A 171 -7.22 -4.54 -18.67
C GLN A 171 -7.33 -5.57 -19.81
N ILE A 172 -6.38 -6.50 -19.88
CA ILE A 172 -6.25 -7.46 -20.99
C ILE A 172 -7.42 -8.45 -21.04
N THR A 173 -7.86 -8.92 -19.87
CA THR A 173 -8.93 -9.91 -19.74
C THR A 173 -10.15 -9.29 -19.06
N PRO A 174 -11.21 -8.96 -19.82
CA PRO A 174 -12.46 -8.48 -19.24
C PRO A 174 -13.14 -9.53 -18.36
N LEU A 175 -13.82 -9.07 -17.31
CA LEU A 175 -14.64 -9.88 -16.44
C LEU A 175 -16.03 -10.07 -17.07
N ARG A 176 -16.45 -11.33 -17.26
CA ARG A 176 -17.78 -11.67 -17.78
C ARG A 176 -18.81 -11.70 -16.65
N TYR A 177 -20.05 -11.33 -16.96
CA TYR A 177 -21.18 -11.40 -16.03
C TYR A 177 -22.42 -11.99 -16.71
N THR A 178 -23.35 -12.54 -15.93
CA THR A 178 -24.63 -13.09 -16.45
C THR A 178 -25.83 -12.24 -16.00
N GLY A 179 -25.77 -11.67 -14.80
CA GLY A 179 -26.77 -10.76 -14.22
C GLY A 179 -26.49 -9.29 -14.53
N ARG A 180 -26.36 -8.45 -13.50
CA ARG A 180 -26.00 -7.04 -13.66
C ARG A 180 -24.48 -6.87 -13.58
N ALA A 181 -23.94 -6.00 -14.42
CA ALA A 181 -22.54 -5.57 -14.35
C ALA A 181 -22.15 -5.05 -12.95
N SER A 182 -23.05 -4.32 -12.31
CA SER A 182 -22.88 -3.77 -10.95
C SER A 182 -22.53 -4.82 -9.91
N ASP A 183 -23.05 -6.04 -10.06
CA ASP A 183 -22.86 -7.13 -9.10
C ASP A 183 -21.40 -7.62 -9.09
N LYS A 184 -20.64 -7.30 -10.14
CA LYS A 184 -19.26 -7.74 -10.38
C LYS A 184 -18.22 -6.64 -10.19
N ILE A 185 -18.62 -5.41 -9.88
CA ILE A 185 -17.69 -4.28 -9.68
C ILE A 185 -16.69 -4.55 -8.55
N HIS A 186 -17.12 -5.20 -7.46
CA HIS A 186 -16.25 -5.53 -6.34
C HIS A 186 -15.09 -6.47 -6.75
N GLU A 187 -15.31 -7.36 -7.73
CA GLU A 187 -14.26 -8.26 -8.25
C GLU A 187 -13.23 -7.48 -9.07
N LEU A 188 -13.66 -6.50 -9.88
CA LEU A 188 -12.75 -5.60 -10.59
C LEU A 188 -11.89 -4.79 -9.62
N VAL A 189 -12.53 -4.18 -8.61
CA VAL A 189 -11.82 -3.42 -7.57
C VAL A 189 -10.82 -4.32 -6.84
N GLY A 190 -11.24 -5.52 -6.44
CA GLY A 190 -10.37 -6.50 -5.77
C GLY A 190 -9.15 -6.91 -6.59
N ALA A 191 -9.27 -6.99 -7.92
CA ALA A 191 -8.15 -7.30 -8.81
C ALA A 191 -7.09 -6.19 -8.79
N LEU A 192 -7.52 -4.94 -8.83
CA LEU A 192 -6.63 -3.77 -8.92
C LEU A 192 -6.09 -3.32 -7.55
N LYS A 193 -6.89 -3.47 -6.47
CA LYS A 193 -6.62 -2.94 -5.12
C LYS A 193 -5.20 -3.17 -4.60
N ARG A 194 -4.62 -4.35 -4.86
CA ARG A 194 -3.26 -4.71 -4.39
C ARG A 194 -2.13 -3.91 -5.08
N HIS A 195 -2.45 -3.23 -6.18
CA HIS A 195 -1.52 -2.45 -7.00
C HIS A 195 -1.66 -0.94 -6.79
N ILE A 196 -2.65 -0.50 -6.00
CA ILE A 196 -2.97 0.92 -5.81
C ILE A 196 -2.55 1.38 -4.42
N TRP A 197 -1.80 2.48 -4.40
CA TRP A 197 -1.55 3.27 -3.20
C TRP A 197 -2.45 4.49 -3.25
N SER A 198 -3.16 4.77 -2.17
CA SER A 198 -4.08 5.91 -2.12
C SER A 198 -3.69 6.89 -1.02
N THR A 199 -3.92 8.17 -1.28
CA THR A 199 -3.94 9.20 -0.23
C THR A 199 -5.34 9.79 -0.17
N VAL A 200 -5.83 10.00 1.05
CA VAL A 200 -7.09 10.68 1.34
C VAL A 200 -6.77 12.14 1.63
N ILE A 201 -7.41 13.04 0.90
CA ILE A 201 -7.16 14.48 0.95
C ILE A 201 -8.46 15.22 1.29
N LYS A 202 -8.33 16.44 1.80
CA LYS A 202 -9.47 17.27 2.24
C LYS A 202 -10.16 18.02 1.12
N ILE A 203 -9.52 18.11 -0.05
CA ILE A 203 -10.01 18.83 -1.22
C ILE A 203 -10.33 17.84 -2.34
N HIS A 204 -11.30 18.15 -3.20
CA HIS A 204 -11.61 17.33 -4.38
C HIS A 204 -10.33 17.00 -5.17
N PRO A 205 -10.12 15.73 -5.60
CA PRO A 205 -11.06 14.60 -5.63
C PRO A 205 -11.24 13.83 -4.31
N TYR A 206 -10.74 14.33 -3.18
CA TYR A 206 -10.79 13.71 -1.84
C TYR A 206 -9.98 12.41 -1.69
N ARG A 207 -9.61 11.78 -2.80
CA ARG A 207 -8.69 10.66 -2.87
C ARG A 207 -7.85 10.74 -4.14
N LYS A 208 -6.55 10.51 -4.02
CA LYS A 208 -5.67 10.30 -5.17
C LYS A 208 -5.11 8.88 -5.11
N ASN A 209 -4.95 8.29 -6.29
CA ASN A 209 -4.48 6.92 -6.47
C ASN A 209 -3.14 6.94 -7.20
N TYR A 210 -2.26 6.03 -6.85
CA TYR A 210 -0.90 5.93 -7.36
C TYR A 210 -0.55 4.48 -7.65
N LEU A 211 0.28 4.27 -8.65
CA LEU A 211 1.05 3.04 -8.82
C LEU A 211 2.37 3.19 -8.08
N TYR A 212 2.73 2.21 -7.26
CA TYR A 212 4.08 2.08 -6.75
C TYR A 212 4.92 1.25 -7.72
N LEU A 213 6.04 1.81 -8.15
CA LEU A 213 7.01 1.17 -9.03
C LEU A 213 8.09 0.50 -8.18
N CYS A 214 7.94 -0.80 -7.97
CA CYS A 214 8.89 -1.59 -7.20
C CYS A 214 10.01 -2.10 -8.13
N PRO A 215 11.30 -1.80 -7.82
CA PRO A 215 12.42 -2.36 -8.57
C PRO A 215 12.42 -3.88 -8.54
N ALA A 216 12.89 -4.51 -9.63
CA ALA A 216 12.82 -5.96 -9.81
C ALA A 216 13.54 -6.77 -8.70
N ASP A 217 14.64 -6.26 -8.19
CA ASP A 217 15.42 -6.82 -7.09
C ASP A 217 14.72 -6.69 -5.72
N GLN A 218 13.75 -5.77 -5.60
CA GLN A 218 12.99 -5.49 -4.37
C GLN A 218 11.59 -6.11 -4.39
N GLN A 219 11.20 -6.78 -5.49
CA GLN A 219 9.85 -7.31 -5.67
C GLN A 219 9.43 -8.30 -4.58
N GLN A 220 10.38 -9.03 -4.00
CA GLN A 220 10.11 -9.93 -2.88
C GLN A 220 9.73 -9.18 -1.60
N SER A 221 10.17 -7.94 -1.43
CA SER A 221 9.85 -7.09 -0.28
C SER A 221 8.58 -6.25 -0.49
N LEU A 222 7.92 -6.33 -1.64
CA LEU A 222 6.67 -5.61 -1.89
C LEU A 222 5.59 -6.00 -0.88
N MET A 223 4.99 -4.99 -0.27
CA MET A 223 3.96 -5.08 0.75
C MET A 223 2.86 -4.06 0.45
N GLU A 224 1.61 -4.52 0.56
CA GLU A 224 0.44 -3.69 0.28
C GLU A 224 0.37 -2.49 1.25
N GLN A 225 -0.09 -1.33 0.77
CA GLN A 225 0.03 -0.03 1.46
C GLN A 225 -0.34 -0.04 2.95
N ILE A 226 -1.53 -0.54 3.31
CA ILE A 226 -1.99 -0.52 4.71
C ILE A 226 -1.06 -1.37 5.60
N LEU A 227 -0.52 -2.47 5.05
CA LEU A 227 0.39 -3.36 5.77
C LEU A 227 1.79 -2.76 5.90
N SER A 228 2.29 -2.05 4.88
CA SER A 228 3.60 -1.38 4.95
C SER A 228 3.60 -0.26 5.99
N VAL A 229 2.51 0.51 6.07
CA VAL A 229 2.30 1.50 7.14
C VAL A 229 2.29 0.82 8.51
N TYR A 230 1.48 -0.24 8.68
CA TYR A 230 1.41 -0.98 9.92
C TYR A 230 2.79 -1.52 10.36
N ALA A 231 3.53 -2.12 9.43
CA ALA A 231 4.86 -2.71 9.69
C ALA A 231 5.89 -1.64 10.06
N CYS A 232 5.88 -0.48 9.39
CA CYS A 232 6.74 0.64 9.74
C CYS A 232 6.46 1.15 11.16
N PHE A 233 5.18 1.35 11.53
CA PHE A 233 4.84 1.79 12.88
C PHE A 233 5.09 0.74 13.95
N TYR A 234 5.03 -0.56 13.61
CA TYR A 234 5.53 -1.62 14.49
C TYR A 234 7.01 -1.41 14.81
N TYR A 235 7.86 -1.23 13.78
CA TYR A 235 9.29 -1.01 13.96
C TYR A 235 9.57 0.23 14.81
N LEU A 236 9.00 1.39 14.45
CA LEU A 236 9.17 2.64 15.21
C LEU A 236 8.64 2.51 16.64
N GLY A 237 7.55 1.77 16.83
CA GLY A 237 6.99 1.42 18.13
C GLY A 237 7.95 0.59 18.98
N SER A 238 8.62 -0.41 18.39
CA SER A 238 9.66 -1.19 19.07
C SER A 238 10.85 -0.33 19.45
N VAL A 239 11.43 0.43 18.51
CA VAL A 239 12.61 1.27 18.78
C VAL A 239 12.30 2.27 19.89
N THR A 240 11.19 3.01 19.81
CA THR A 240 10.81 3.99 20.85
C THR A 240 10.57 3.36 22.24
N ARG A 241 10.21 2.08 22.31
CA ARG A 241 9.94 1.38 23.57
C ARG A 241 11.19 0.75 24.18
N TYR A 242 11.97 0.05 23.37
CA TYR A 242 13.06 -0.81 23.85
C TYR A 242 14.43 -0.17 23.67
N ARG A 243 14.57 0.75 22.70
CA ARG A 243 15.84 1.39 22.33
C ARG A 243 15.64 2.90 22.04
N PRO A 244 15.09 3.69 22.98
CA PRO A 244 14.69 5.08 22.72
C PRO A 244 15.87 5.98 22.31
N HIS A 245 17.08 5.73 22.79
CA HIS A 245 18.29 6.47 22.38
C HIS A 245 18.60 6.33 20.89
N LEU A 246 18.24 5.21 20.26
CA LEU A 246 18.42 5.02 18.81
C LEU A 246 17.38 5.81 18.00
N PHE A 247 16.21 6.08 18.60
CA PHE A 247 15.20 6.89 17.94
C PHE A 247 15.66 8.34 17.75
N GLU A 248 16.36 8.91 18.73
CA GLU A 248 16.96 10.23 18.63
C GLU A 248 17.96 10.29 17.47
N SER A 249 18.86 9.31 17.36
CA SER A 249 19.81 9.23 16.24
C SER A 249 19.14 9.08 14.87
N ILE A 250 17.98 8.40 14.79
CA ILE A 250 17.21 8.30 13.54
C ILE A 250 16.63 9.67 13.13
N ILE A 251 16.11 10.42 14.11
CA ILE A 251 15.50 11.74 13.88
C ILE A 251 16.54 12.80 13.55
N GLU A 252 17.73 12.76 14.15
CA GLU A 252 18.83 13.68 13.85
C GLU A 252 19.58 13.30 12.56
N GLY A 253 19.47 12.04 12.14
CA GLY A 253 20.13 11.52 10.95
C GLY A 253 19.46 11.91 9.63
N LYS A 254 20.03 11.42 8.53
CA LYS A 254 19.58 11.71 7.16
C LYS A 254 18.10 11.36 6.88
N PHE A 255 17.52 10.43 7.63
CA PHE A 255 16.12 10.01 7.46
C PHE A 255 15.15 10.77 8.36
N GLY A 256 15.63 11.70 9.20
CA GLY A 256 14.82 12.40 10.18
C GLY A 256 13.62 13.12 9.60
N GLY A 257 13.83 13.87 8.50
CA GLY A 257 12.74 14.54 7.78
C GLY A 257 11.67 13.56 7.29
N HIS A 258 12.09 12.42 6.72
CA HIS A 258 11.17 11.39 6.25
C HIS A 258 10.36 10.76 7.40
N ILE A 259 11.02 10.44 8.51
CA ILE A 259 10.36 9.85 9.69
C ILE A 259 9.39 10.85 10.33
N ASN A 260 9.73 12.13 10.41
CA ASN A 260 8.83 13.18 10.89
C ASN A 260 7.57 13.28 10.02
N GLU A 261 7.73 13.26 8.70
CA GLU A 261 6.62 13.30 7.73
C GLU A 261 5.69 12.09 7.89
N ILE A 262 6.27 10.89 8.03
CA ILE A 262 5.54 9.64 8.30
C ILE A 262 4.75 9.73 9.60
N ILE A 263 5.40 10.08 10.71
CA ILE A 263 4.77 10.10 12.05
C ILE A 263 3.61 11.11 12.06
N THR A 264 3.75 12.22 11.36
CA THR A 264 2.74 13.28 11.30
C THR A 264 1.53 12.87 10.48
N ASN A 265 1.74 12.29 9.29
CA ASN A 265 0.67 12.17 8.29
C ASN A 265 0.11 10.76 8.12
N LEU A 266 0.91 9.71 8.28
CA LEU A 266 0.44 8.34 8.04
C LEU A 266 -0.61 7.80 9.02
N PRO A 267 -0.66 8.17 10.32
CA PRO A 267 -1.68 7.64 11.22
C PRO A 267 -3.11 7.99 10.78
N GLN A 268 -3.31 9.22 10.31
CA GLN A 268 -4.60 9.66 9.78
C GLN A 268 -4.93 8.92 8.47
N GLN A 269 -3.95 8.79 7.56
CA GLN A 269 -4.14 8.03 6.33
C GLN A 269 -4.53 6.58 6.61
N PHE A 270 -3.84 5.90 7.54
CA PHE A 270 -4.16 4.54 7.96
C PHE A 270 -5.61 4.41 8.43
N LEU A 271 -6.08 5.36 9.26
CA LEU A 271 -7.46 5.37 9.75
C LEU A 271 -8.47 5.46 8.60
N TYR A 272 -8.30 6.40 7.67
CA TYR A 272 -9.22 6.56 6.55
C TYR A 272 -9.18 5.38 5.56
N LEU A 273 -7.99 4.87 5.26
CA LEU A 273 -7.83 3.70 4.40
C LEU A 273 -8.53 2.49 5.02
N LEU A 274 -8.30 2.22 6.30
CA LEU A 274 -8.93 1.10 6.99
C LEU A 274 -10.44 1.32 7.21
N ALA A 275 -10.90 2.56 7.44
CA ALA A 275 -12.33 2.87 7.52
C ALA A 275 -13.05 2.56 6.21
N SER A 276 -12.42 2.81 5.05
CA SER A 276 -12.97 2.39 3.76
C SER A 276 -13.15 0.87 3.66
N GLU A 277 -12.21 0.11 4.23
CA GLU A 277 -12.28 -1.35 4.29
C GLU A 277 -13.43 -1.83 5.17
N PHE A 278 -13.59 -1.26 6.37
CA PHE A 278 -14.75 -1.54 7.23
C PHE A 278 -16.08 -1.23 6.53
N ALA A 279 -16.15 -0.12 5.80
CA ALA A 279 -17.37 0.31 5.15
C ALA A 279 -17.63 -0.36 3.79
N SER A 280 -16.64 -1.09 3.25
CA SER A 280 -16.65 -1.63 1.88
C SER A 280 -16.97 -0.58 0.81
N ARG A 281 -16.61 0.68 1.09
CA ARG A 281 -16.81 1.85 0.22
C ARG A 281 -15.79 2.91 0.60
N GLU A 282 -15.50 3.83 -0.32
CA GLU A 282 -14.57 4.89 -0.02
C GLU A 282 -15.10 5.82 1.09
N ILE A 283 -14.29 5.99 2.13
CA ILE A 283 -14.45 7.02 3.14
C ILE A 283 -13.46 8.15 2.83
N ALA A 284 -13.96 9.37 2.89
CA ALA A 284 -13.23 10.60 2.66
C ALA A 284 -13.48 11.59 3.79
N HIS A 285 -12.72 12.68 3.81
CA HIS A 285 -13.05 13.81 4.68
C HIS A 285 -14.45 14.34 4.32
N ALA A 286 -15.23 14.71 5.34
CA ALA A 286 -16.44 15.47 5.10
C ALA A 286 -16.04 16.79 4.38
N PRO A 287 -16.75 17.19 3.31
CA PRO A 287 -16.57 18.53 2.78
C PRO A 287 -16.88 19.50 3.92
N LEU A 288 -15.91 20.34 4.26
CA LEU A 288 -16.18 21.47 5.13
C LEU A 288 -17.20 22.35 4.38
N VAL A 289 -18.41 22.45 4.92
CA VAL A 289 -19.45 23.38 4.46
C VAL A 289 -19.21 24.73 5.12
#